data_AF-A0A5C5UYW9-F1
#
_entry.id   AF-A0A5C5UYW9-F1
#
_cell.length_a   1.000
_cell.length_b   1.000
_cell.length_c   1.000
_cell.angle_alpha   90.00
_cell.angle_beta   90.00
_cell.angle_gamma   90.00
#
_symmetry.space_group_name_H-M   'P 1'
#
loop_
_entity.id
_entity.type
_entity.pdbx_description
1 polymer ?
#
loop_
_entity_poly.entity_id
_entity_poly.type
_entity_poly.pdbx_seq_one_letter_code
_entity_poly.pdbx_strand_id
1 'polypeptide(L)'
;MVSFTAPQNMEVSSFLEHAGRYHFLVTAVDENPVSKDGSQISAIKLECKVLAGDDPTQNGKQWTCYLNLPNMSHKDGGEFASKVLCRAAKALCVLPQVAPGQPVNIDFNLAVGRTFLATIEKRDDRTSLKGGDIFAPNDPEAKEYPRNQQVLSQQASAQSQAAPVQAAQPAASAPQQTQPTQVAQQPVGAGATADPFSTL
;
A
#
# COMPACT_ATOMS: atom_id res chain seq x y z
N MET A 1 -28.63 -34.53 23.56
CA MET A 1 -28.02 -34.01 24.79
C MET A 1 -26.52 -33.93 24.51
N VAL A 2 -25.92 -32.75 24.57
CA VAL A 2 -24.48 -32.56 24.28
C VAL A 2 -23.79 -32.24 25.59
N SER A 3 -22.82 -33.06 25.97
CA SER A 3 -22.02 -32.92 27.18
C SER A 3 -20.56 -32.68 26.78
N PHE A 4 -19.99 -31.56 27.21
CA PHE A 4 -18.58 -31.24 27.02
C PHE A 4 -18.03 -30.57 28.28
N THR A 5 -16.73 -30.70 28.51
CA THR A 5 -16.03 -30.00 29.58
C THR A 5 -15.74 -28.59 29.12
N ALA A 6 -16.22 -27.59 29.86
CA ALA A 6 -15.93 -26.20 29.58
C ALA A 6 -14.40 -25.98 29.61
N PRO A 7 -13.80 -25.33 28.59
CA PRO A 7 -12.37 -25.05 28.58
C PRO A 7 -12.01 -24.07 29.69
N GLN A 8 -10.78 -24.16 30.20
CA GLN A 8 -10.29 -23.26 31.26
C GLN A 8 -10.19 -21.79 30.83
N ASN A 9 -10.15 -21.52 29.51
CA ASN A 9 -10.19 -20.18 28.95
C ASN A 9 -11.20 -20.13 27.79
N MET A 10 -12.11 -19.14 27.81
CA MET A 10 -13.09 -18.90 26.76
C MET A 10 -12.68 -17.77 25.80
N GLU A 11 -11.54 -17.13 26.01
CA GLU A 11 -11.06 -16.05 25.15
C GLU A 11 -10.58 -16.63 23.80
N VAL A 12 -11.42 -16.42 22.78
CA VAL A 12 -11.08 -16.69 21.38
C VAL A 12 -10.81 -15.35 20.71
N SER A 13 -9.67 -14.75 20.99
CA SER A 13 -9.28 -13.53 20.28
C SER A 13 -8.81 -13.89 18.88
N SER A 14 -9.51 -13.35 17.89
CA SER A 14 -9.14 -13.48 16.48
C SER A 14 -8.04 -12.50 16.06
N PHE A 15 -7.57 -11.64 16.98
CA PHE A 15 -6.66 -10.54 16.71
C PHE A 15 -5.28 -10.76 17.34
N LEU A 16 -4.24 -10.28 16.66
CA LEU A 16 -2.87 -10.29 17.16
C LEU A 16 -2.75 -9.46 18.45
N GLU A 17 -2.21 -10.06 19.50
CA GLU A 17 -2.13 -9.45 20.84
C GLU A 17 -0.70 -9.27 21.35
N HIS A 18 0.21 -10.11 20.88
CA HIS A 18 1.57 -10.18 21.39
C HIS A 18 2.54 -9.43 20.47
N ALA A 19 3.43 -8.65 21.08
CA ALA A 19 4.58 -8.08 20.39
C ALA A 19 5.53 -9.19 19.92
N GLY A 20 6.31 -8.93 18.87
CA GLY A 20 7.25 -9.89 18.30
C GLY A 20 7.47 -9.70 16.80
N ARG A 21 8.21 -10.62 16.20
CA ARG A 21 8.48 -10.66 14.76
C ARG A 21 7.50 -11.62 14.09
N TYR A 22 6.91 -11.17 12.99
CA TYR A 22 5.86 -11.90 12.31
C TYR A 22 6.01 -11.86 10.80
N HIS A 23 5.47 -12.90 10.16
CA HIS A 23 5.25 -13.00 8.72
C HIS A 23 3.77 -12.83 8.44
N PHE A 24 3.44 -11.83 7.62
CA PHE A 24 2.07 -11.45 7.31
C PHE A 24 1.73 -11.74 5.86
N LEU A 25 0.47 -12.07 5.62
CA LEU A 25 -0.19 -12.04 4.32
C LEU A 25 -1.15 -10.85 4.29
N VAL A 26 -1.06 -9.99 3.29
CA VAL A 26 -2.04 -8.92 3.07
C VAL A 26 -3.31 -9.54 2.46
N THR A 27 -4.43 -9.42 3.16
CA THR A 27 -5.73 -9.95 2.73
C THR A 27 -6.63 -8.90 2.10
N ALA A 28 -6.51 -7.64 2.53
CA ALA A 28 -7.24 -6.52 1.94
C ALA A 28 -6.46 -5.22 2.12
N VAL A 29 -6.74 -4.26 1.25
CA VAL A 29 -6.18 -2.90 1.28
C VAL A 29 -7.32 -1.91 1.12
N ASP A 30 -7.27 -0.84 1.90
CA ASP A 30 -8.16 0.31 1.79
C ASP A 30 -7.29 1.58 1.80
N GLU A 31 -7.21 2.23 0.64
CA GLU A 31 -6.41 3.45 0.45
C GLU A 31 -7.12 4.73 0.91
N ASN A 32 -8.42 4.64 1.20
CA ASN A 32 -9.21 5.77 1.67
C ASN A 32 -10.01 5.38 2.93
N PRO A 33 -9.34 4.91 3.99
CA PRO A 33 -10.03 4.39 5.16
C PRO A 33 -10.82 5.50 5.86
N VAL A 34 -12.04 5.15 6.24
CA VAL A 34 -12.95 6.03 6.95
C VAL A 34 -13.04 5.61 8.41
N SER A 35 -13.03 6.58 9.32
CA SER A 35 -13.25 6.34 10.74
C SER A 35 -14.71 5.95 11.02
N LYS A 36 -15.00 5.56 12.27
CA LYS A 36 -16.37 5.26 12.69
C LYS A 36 -17.31 6.46 12.57
N ASP A 37 -16.77 7.67 12.64
CA ASP A 37 -17.52 8.93 12.59
C ASP A 37 -17.71 9.43 11.14
N GLY A 38 -17.26 8.67 10.15
CA GLY A 38 -17.35 9.06 8.74
C GLY A 38 -16.22 9.98 8.26
N SER A 39 -15.27 10.35 9.13
CA SER A 39 -14.12 11.18 8.75
C SER A 39 -13.06 10.35 8.02
N GLN A 40 -12.46 10.94 7.00
CA GLN A 40 -11.33 10.31 6.30
C GLN A 40 -10.10 10.25 7.21
N ILE A 41 -9.45 9.08 7.23
CA ILE A 41 -8.18 8.87 7.92
C ILE A 41 -7.06 9.05 6.90
N SER A 42 -6.08 9.91 7.19
CA SER A 42 -4.92 10.15 6.34
C SER A 42 -3.88 9.02 6.47
N ALA A 43 -4.27 7.80 6.05
CA ALA A 43 -3.44 6.60 6.10
C ALA A 43 -3.90 5.58 5.06
N ILE A 44 -3.04 4.63 4.72
CA ILE A 44 -3.41 3.41 4.00
C ILE A 44 -3.68 2.32 5.03
N LYS A 45 -4.84 1.67 4.98
CA LYS A 45 -5.19 0.56 5.86
C LYS A 45 -4.86 -0.76 5.17
N LEU A 46 -4.04 -1.57 5.82
CA LEU A 46 -3.74 -2.95 5.41
C LEU A 46 -4.40 -3.91 6.40
N GLU A 47 -5.19 -4.85 5.87
CA GLU A 47 -5.68 -6.00 6.64
C GLU A 47 -4.78 -7.19 6.36
N CYS A 48 -4.27 -7.80 7.43
CA CYS A 48 -3.26 -8.82 7.36
C CYS A 48 -3.68 -10.06 8.15
N LYS A 49 -3.20 -11.22 7.70
CA LYS A 49 -3.25 -12.48 8.45
C LYS A 49 -1.83 -12.92 8.83
N VAL A 50 -1.65 -13.31 10.09
CA VAL A 50 -0.38 -13.85 10.58
C VAL A 50 -0.17 -15.26 10.00
N LEU A 51 0.95 -15.47 9.31
CA LEU A 51 1.34 -16.76 8.73
C LEU A 51 2.35 -17.52 9.60
N ALA A 52 3.22 -16.79 10.27
CA ALA A 52 4.21 -17.28 11.23
C ALA A 52 4.58 -16.14 12.18
N GLY A 53 5.03 -16.47 13.39
CA GLY A 53 5.42 -15.49 14.40
C GLY A 53 6.36 -16.07 15.45
N ASP A 54 6.98 -15.19 16.24
CA ASP A 54 7.80 -15.60 17.40
C ASP A 54 6.94 -16.37 18.42
N ASP A 55 5.65 -16.01 18.52
CA ASP A 55 4.64 -16.74 19.25
C ASP A 55 3.72 -17.53 18.29
N PRO A 56 3.80 -18.88 18.27
CA PRO A 56 2.96 -19.72 17.43
C PRO A 56 1.46 -19.60 17.70
N THR A 57 1.04 -19.17 18.90
CA THR A 57 -0.38 -19.00 19.26
C THR A 57 -1.05 -17.86 18.49
N GLN A 58 -0.25 -16.97 17.89
CA GLN A 58 -0.73 -15.86 17.08
C GLN A 58 -0.90 -16.24 15.60
N ASN A 59 -0.46 -17.43 15.18
CA ASN A 59 -0.59 -17.87 13.80
C ASN A 59 -2.07 -17.98 13.39
N GLY A 60 -2.40 -17.41 12.23
CA GLY A 60 -3.75 -17.38 11.70
C GLY A 60 -4.61 -16.22 12.20
N LYS A 61 -4.16 -15.47 13.22
CA LYS A 61 -4.87 -14.28 13.71
C LYS A 61 -4.81 -13.13 12.69
N GLN A 62 -5.78 -12.22 12.81
CA GLN A 62 -5.86 -11.02 12.00
C GLN A 62 -5.11 -9.86 12.66
N TRP A 63 -4.56 -8.98 11.85
CA TRP A 63 -3.94 -7.75 12.29
C TRP A 63 -4.22 -6.65 11.28
N THR A 64 -4.59 -5.46 11.77
CA THR A 64 -4.84 -4.29 10.93
C THR A 64 -3.74 -3.27 11.15
N CYS A 65 -3.12 -2.84 10.06
CA CYS A 65 -2.08 -1.81 10.07
C CYS A 65 -2.59 -0.54 9.40
N TYR A 66 -2.18 0.62 9.92
CA TYR A 66 -2.40 1.91 9.28
C TYR A 66 -1.03 2.52 8.96
N LEU A 67 -0.76 2.72 7.67
CA LEU A 67 0.43 3.40 7.16
C LEU A 67 0.07 4.87 6.93
N ASN A 68 0.42 5.73 7.89
CA ASN A 68 0.09 7.16 7.81
C ASN A 68 0.66 7.82 6.55
N LEU A 69 -0.13 8.69 5.92
CA LEU A 69 0.34 9.50 4.80
C LEU A 69 1.28 10.62 5.29
N PRO A 70 2.23 11.06 4.46
CA PRO A 70 3.14 12.15 4.83
C PRO A 70 2.39 13.44 5.09
N ASN A 71 2.62 14.05 6.26
CA ASN A 71 2.05 15.35 6.63
C ASN A 71 3.16 16.41 6.66
N MET A 72 3.11 17.34 5.71
CA MET A 72 4.09 18.43 5.56
C MET A 72 4.08 19.42 6.74
N SER A 73 3.00 19.47 7.51
CA SER A 73 2.91 20.31 8.72
C SER A 73 3.57 19.69 9.96
N HIS A 74 4.02 18.44 9.88
CA HIS A 74 4.73 17.78 10.99
C HIS A 74 6.19 18.27 11.09
N LYS A 75 6.81 18.13 12.27
CA LYS A 75 8.17 18.66 12.55
C LYS A 75 9.28 18.10 11.64
N ASP A 76 9.05 16.93 11.04
CA ASP A 76 9.97 16.26 10.12
C ASP A 76 9.51 16.37 8.65
N GLY A 77 8.53 17.23 8.37
CA GLY A 77 7.94 17.39 7.03
C GLY A 77 7.31 16.11 6.47
N GLY A 78 6.96 15.13 7.31
CA GLY A 78 6.42 13.84 6.84
C GLY A 78 7.48 12.88 6.28
N GLU A 79 8.77 13.15 6.52
CA GLU A 79 9.87 12.29 6.05
C GLU A 79 9.78 10.88 6.64
N PHE A 80 9.45 10.74 7.93
CA PHE A 80 9.30 9.43 8.56
C PHE A 80 8.20 8.60 7.91
N ALA A 81 7.01 9.18 7.73
CA ALA A 81 5.87 8.51 7.10
C ALA A 81 6.20 8.08 5.65
N SER A 82 6.86 8.96 4.89
CA SER A 82 7.34 8.66 3.53
C SER A 82 8.29 7.45 3.53
N LYS A 83 9.25 7.40 4.47
CA LYS A 83 10.18 6.26 4.60
C LYS A 83 9.45 4.96 4.93
N VAL A 84 8.47 5.00 5.83
CA VAL A 84 7.68 3.82 6.21
C VAL A 84 6.85 3.31 5.02
N LEU A 85 6.17 4.20 4.30
CA LEU A 85 5.41 3.84 3.08
C LEU A 85 6.31 3.22 2.01
N CYS A 86 7.47 3.83 1.73
CA CYS A 86 8.42 3.28 0.76
C CYS A 86 8.98 1.91 1.20
N ARG A 87 9.27 1.73 2.50
CA ARG A 87 9.70 0.43 3.04
C ARG A 87 8.62 -0.64 2.89
N ALA A 88 7.37 -0.31 3.24
CA ALA A 88 6.24 -1.23 3.07
C ALA A 88 6.02 -1.58 1.59
N ALA A 89 6.00 -0.58 0.70
CA ALA A 89 5.84 -0.79 -0.74
C ALA A 89 6.98 -1.64 -1.33
N LYS A 90 8.22 -1.43 -0.89
CA LYS A 90 9.36 -2.26 -1.30
C LYS A 90 9.22 -3.70 -0.80
N ALA A 91 8.87 -3.88 0.47
CA ALA A 91 8.68 -5.20 1.07
C ALA A 91 7.57 -6.01 0.38
N LEU A 92 6.52 -5.33 -0.07
CA LEU A 92 5.38 -5.90 -0.78
C LEU A 92 5.61 -6.01 -2.30
N CYS A 93 6.77 -5.59 -2.81
CA CYS A 93 7.11 -5.56 -4.23
C CYS A 93 6.13 -4.74 -5.10
N VAL A 94 5.59 -3.64 -4.55
CA VAL A 94 4.68 -2.71 -5.25
C VAL A 94 5.30 -1.32 -5.46
N LEU A 95 6.51 -1.09 -4.95
CA LEU A 95 7.24 0.16 -5.18
C LEU A 95 7.71 0.23 -6.65
N PRO A 96 7.28 1.22 -7.43
CA PRO A 96 7.78 1.40 -8.80
C PRO A 96 9.25 1.79 -8.80
N GLN A 97 9.95 1.50 -9.90
CA GLN A 97 11.33 1.94 -10.09
C GLN A 97 11.36 3.45 -10.35
N VAL A 98 11.72 4.21 -9.32
CA VAL A 98 11.87 5.68 -9.40
C VAL A 98 13.22 6.09 -8.84
N ALA A 99 13.83 7.13 -9.44
CA ALA A 99 15.08 7.68 -8.93
C ALA A 99 14.84 8.41 -7.59
N PRO A 100 15.83 8.43 -6.67
CA PRO A 100 15.73 9.19 -5.43
C PRO A 100 15.38 10.67 -5.69
N GLY A 101 14.44 11.21 -4.91
CA GLY A 101 13.99 12.61 -5.01
C GLY A 101 12.92 12.86 -6.08
N GLN A 102 12.54 11.86 -6.88
CA GLN A 102 11.42 11.98 -7.82
C GLN A 102 10.08 11.70 -7.13
N PRO A 103 8.98 12.32 -7.59
CA PRO A 103 7.65 11.98 -7.11
C PRO A 103 7.33 10.52 -7.41
N VAL A 104 6.72 9.84 -6.45
CA VAL A 104 6.33 8.44 -6.55
C VAL A 104 4.84 8.30 -6.32
N ASN A 105 4.18 7.50 -7.17
CA ASN A 105 2.80 7.07 -6.96
C ASN A 105 2.81 5.56 -6.73
N ILE A 106 2.23 5.10 -5.62
CA ILE A 106 2.25 3.70 -5.19
C ILE A 106 0.81 3.22 -5.13
N ASP A 107 0.48 2.20 -5.91
CA ASP A 107 -0.81 1.50 -5.84
C ASP A 107 -0.68 0.33 -4.86
N PHE A 108 -1.21 0.51 -3.65
CA PHE A 108 -1.17 -0.51 -2.61
C PHE A 108 -2.20 -1.62 -2.86
N ASN A 109 -3.19 -1.46 -3.75
CA ASN A 109 -4.10 -2.55 -4.08
C ASN A 109 -3.36 -3.76 -4.68
N LEU A 110 -2.23 -3.52 -5.35
CA LEU A 110 -1.34 -4.57 -5.87
C LEU A 110 -0.65 -5.39 -4.76
N ALA A 111 -0.76 -4.96 -3.50
CA ALA A 111 -0.22 -5.67 -2.35
C ALA A 111 -1.12 -6.81 -1.86
N VAL A 112 -2.39 -6.88 -2.27
CA VAL A 112 -3.28 -7.98 -1.87
C VAL A 112 -2.70 -9.32 -2.34
N GLY A 113 -2.62 -10.29 -1.42
CA GLY A 113 -1.99 -11.60 -1.66
C GLY A 113 -0.46 -11.60 -1.57
N ARG A 114 0.17 -10.44 -1.34
CA ARG A 114 1.61 -10.35 -1.05
C ARG A 114 1.87 -10.58 0.43
N THR A 115 3.11 -10.94 0.73
CA THR A 115 3.57 -11.20 2.09
C THR A 115 4.72 -10.28 2.45
N PHE A 116 4.88 -10.01 3.73
CA PHE A 116 5.99 -9.22 4.26
C PHE A 116 6.31 -9.66 5.69
N LEU A 117 7.50 -9.28 6.16
CA LEU A 117 7.97 -9.52 7.51
C LEU A 117 7.97 -8.20 8.28
N ALA A 118 7.55 -8.22 9.53
CA ALA A 118 7.56 -7.01 10.36
C ALA A 118 7.69 -7.27 11.86
N THR A 119 8.26 -6.30 12.57
CA THR A 119 8.24 -6.26 14.04
C THR A 119 7.02 -5.50 14.52
N ILE A 120 6.28 -6.14 15.43
CA ILE A 120 5.15 -5.57 16.15
C ILE A 120 5.59 -5.23 17.57
N GLU A 121 5.38 -3.99 17.96
CA GLU A 121 5.61 -3.50 19.32
C GLU A 121 4.27 -3.31 20.03
N LYS A 122 4.26 -3.48 21.36
CA LYS A 122 3.10 -3.14 22.18
C LYS A 122 3.27 -1.72 22.69
N ARG A 123 2.34 -0.84 22.33
CA ARG A 123 2.26 0.54 22.85
C ARG A 123 0.94 0.67 23.57
N ASP A 124 1.02 0.81 24.88
CA ASP A 124 -0.14 0.79 25.78
C ASP A 124 -0.95 -0.51 25.58
N ASP A 125 -2.22 -0.40 25.17
CA ASP A 125 -3.13 -1.51 24.92
C ASP A 125 -3.24 -1.89 23.44
N ARG A 126 -2.37 -1.34 22.57
CA ARG A 126 -2.43 -1.60 21.12
C ARG A 126 -1.11 -2.13 20.58
N THR A 127 -1.21 -3.05 19.63
CA THR A 127 -0.08 -3.48 18.81
C THR A 127 0.17 -2.46 17.71
N SER A 128 1.41 -2.00 17.57
CA SER A 128 1.83 -1.05 16.54
C SER A 128 2.99 -1.59 15.72
N LEU A 129 3.03 -1.22 14.45
CA LEU A 129 4.13 -1.53 13.55
C LEU A 129 5.38 -0.71 13.93
N LYS A 130 6.52 -1.38 14.08
CA LYS A 130 7.80 -0.69 14.16
C LYS A 130 8.25 -0.32 12.75
N GLY A 131 8.04 0.93 12.35
CA GLY A 131 8.18 1.38 10.95
C GLY A 131 9.56 1.18 10.29
N GLY A 132 10.63 1.01 11.08
CA GLY A 132 11.96 0.67 10.55
C GLY A 132 12.12 -0.80 10.15
N ASP A 133 11.32 -1.69 10.74
CA ASP A 133 11.48 -3.14 10.69
C ASP A 133 10.37 -3.73 9.81
N ILE A 134 10.40 -3.39 8.52
CA ILE A 134 9.49 -3.91 7.49
C ILE A 134 10.36 -4.45 6.35
N PHE A 135 10.23 -5.74 6.06
CA PHE A 135 11.13 -6.43 5.14
C PHE A 135 10.38 -7.31 4.16
N ALA A 136 10.96 -7.48 2.97
CA ALA A 136 10.52 -8.51 2.04
C ALA A 136 10.79 -9.90 2.64
N PRO A 137 10.02 -10.93 2.28
CA PRO A 137 10.24 -12.27 2.83
C PRO A 137 11.63 -12.87 2.55
N ASN A 138 12.26 -12.45 1.46
CA ASN A 138 13.60 -12.85 1.01
C ASN A 138 14.71 -11.86 1.42
N ASP A 139 14.41 -10.87 2.27
CA ASP A 139 15.40 -9.88 2.70
C ASP A 139 16.47 -10.53 3.61
N PRO A 140 17.78 -10.34 3.32
CA PRO A 140 18.86 -10.90 4.13
C PRO A 140 18.89 -10.36 5.57
N GLU A 141 18.45 -9.12 5.81
CA GLU A 141 18.42 -8.53 7.14
C GLU A 141 17.37 -9.20 8.04
N ALA A 142 16.32 -9.76 7.43
CA ALA A 142 15.25 -10.46 8.13
C ALA A 142 15.47 -11.97 8.24
N LYS A 143 16.70 -12.49 8.08
CA LYS A 143 16.99 -13.93 8.09
C LYS A 143 16.43 -14.67 9.32
N GLU A 144 16.39 -14.01 10.47
CA GLU A 144 15.95 -14.58 11.76
C GLU A 144 14.44 -14.53 11.98
N TYR A 145 13.69 -13.92 11.07
CA TYR A 145 12.24 -13.82 11.22
C TYR A 145 11.58 -15.18 11.00
N PRO A 146 10.58 -15.53 11.82
CA PRO A 146 9.73 -16.69 11.58
C PRO A 146 9.06 -16.59 10.21
N ARG A 147 9.11 -17.69 9.43
CA ARG A 147 8.56 -17.73 8.06
C ARG A 147 7.72 -18.98 7.85
N ASN A 148 6.68 -18.84 7.05
CA ASN A 148 5.89 -19.97 6.58
C ASN A 148 6.43 -20.42 5.21
N GLN A 149 7.18 -21.53 5.21
CA GLN A 149 7.86 -22.03 4.00
C GLN A 149 6.89 -22.47 2.90
N GLN A 150 5.69 -22.94 3.25
CA GLN A 150 4.70 -23.36 2.27
C GLN A 150 4.19 -22.18 1.44
N VAL A 151 3.87 -21.06 2.10
CA VAL A 151 3.39 -19.85 1.41
C VAL A 151 4.48 -19.26 0.51
N LEU A 152 5.73 -19.22 0.98
CA LEU A 152 6.84 -18.73 0.16
C LEU A 152 7.05 -19.56 -1.10
N SER A 153 6.94 -20.88 -0.96
CA SER A 153 7.05 -21.81 -2.09
C SER A 153 5.93 -21.60 -3.12
N GLN A 154 4.70 -21.32 -2.66
CA GLN A 154 3.55 -21.01 -3.53
C GLN A 154 3.68 -19.66 -4.22
N GLN A 155 4.23 -18.65 -3.55
CA GLN A 155 4.44 -17.33 -4.15
C GLN A 155 5.56 -17.36 -5.20
N ALA A 156 6.64 -18.11 -4.94
CA ALA A 156 7.73 -18.28 -5.91
C ALA A 156 7.27 -18.99 -7.20
N SER A 157 6.41 -20.00 -7.07
CA SER A 157 5.85 -20.70 -8.23
C SER A 157 4.89 -19.80 -9.02
N ALA A 158 4.06 -19.00 -8.36
CA ALA A 158 3.17 -18.03 -9.01
C ALA A 158 3.96 -16.94 -9.77
N GLN A 159 5.06 -16.44 -9.20
CA GLN A 159 5.92 -15.44 -9.87
C GLN A 159 6.65 -16.02 -11.09
N SER A 160 7.02 -17.30 -11.06
CA SER A 160 7.71 -17.96 -12.18
C SER A 160 6.76 -18.31 -13.34
N GLN A 161 5.45 -18.36 -13.10
CA GLN A 161 4.42 -18.63 -14.11
C GLN A 161 3.85 -17.35 -14.73
N ALA A 162 4.08 -16.18 -14.14
CA ALA A 162 3.81 -14.91 -14.78
C ALA A 162 4.78 -14.76 -15.95
N ALA A 163 4.28 -14.96 -17.18
CA ALA A 163 5.08 -14.84 -18.40
C ALA A 163 5.86 -13.51 -18.40
N PRO A 164 7.12 -13.51 -18.89
CA PRO A 164 7.87 -12.26 -19.02
C PRO A 164 7.03 -11.32 -19.88
N VAL A 165 6.71 -10.15 -19.33
CA VAL A 165 6.11 -9.05 -20.09
C VAL A 165 7.09 -8.81 -21.23
N GLN A 166 6.74 -9.24 -22.43
CA GLN A 166 7.51 -8.95 -23.64
C GLN A 166 7.70 -7.44 -23.64
N ALA A 167 8.96 -7.00 -23.49
CA ALA A 167 9.32 -5.61 -23.63
C ALA A 167 8.70 -5.13 -24.95
N ALA A 168 7.78 -4.19 -24.87
CA ALA A 168 7.20 -3.57 -26.04
C ALA A 168 8.36 -3.10 -26.91
N GLN A 169 8.55 -3.75 -28.06
CA GLN A 169 9.50 -3.29 -29.07
C GLN A 169 9.14 -1.83 -29.37
N PRO A 170 10.11 -0.89 -29.36
CA PRO A 170 9.84 0.46 -29.79
C PRO A 170 9.29 0.40 -31.22
N ALA A 171 8.05 0.89 -31.38
CA ALA A 171 7.41 1.00 -32.67
C ALA A 171 8.35 1.77 -33.61
N ALA A 172 8.75 1.13 -34.70
CA ALA A 172 9.50 1.77 -35.76
C ALA A 172 8.71 3.00 -36.22
N SER A 173 9.33 4.17 -36.10
CA SER A 173 8.80 5.45 -36.55
C SER A 173 8.45 5.37 -38.03
N ALA A 174 7.16 5.33 -38.34
CA ALA A 174 6.69 5.55 -39.70
C ALA A 174 6.96 7.02 -40.09
N PRO A 175 7.47 7.31 -41.30
CA PRO A 175 7.71 8.68 -41.74
C PRO A 175 6.39 9.46 -41.80
N GLN A 176 6.33 10.56 -41.05
CA GLN A 176 5.22 11.52 -41.09
C GLN A 176 5.17 12.17 -42.48
N GLN A 177 4.09 11.87 -43.21
CA GLN A 177 3.71 12.57 -44.42
C GLN A 177 3.06 13.90 -44.00
N THR A 178 3.75 15.00 -44.28
CA THR A 178 3.29 16.37 -44.04
C THR A 178 2.09 16.69 -44.92
N GLN A 179 0.90 16.82 -44.33
CA GLN A 179 -0.24 17.47 -44.99
C GLN A 179 -0.18 18.99 -44.74
N PRO A 180 -0.38 19.82 -45.78
CA PRO A 180 -0.43 21.27 -45.62
C PRO A 180 -1.75 21.71 -44.98
N THR A 181 -1.62 22.53 -43.94
CA THR A 181 -2.68 23.20 -43.20
C THR A 181 -3.47 24.15 -44.12
N GLN A 182 -4.76 23.86 -44.34
CA GLN A 182 -5.69 24.84 -44.89
C GLN A 182 -6.09 25.84 -43.81
N VAL A 183 -5.78 27.11 -44.06
CA VAL A 183 -6.12 28.24 -43.19
C VAL A 183 -7.57 28.64 -43.49
N ALA A 184 -8.49 28.31 -42.59
CA ALA A 184 -9.87 28.80 -42.66
C ALA A 184 -9.93 30.25 -42.14
N GLN A 185 -10.23 31.19 -43.05
CA GLN A 185 -10.46 32.59 -42.74
C GLN A 185 -11.75 32.74 -41.92
N GLN A 186 -11.66 33.34 -40.74
CA GLN A 186 -12.82 33.83 -39.99
C GLN A 186 -13.21 35.23 -40.48
N PRO A 187 -14.50 35.50 -40.76
CA PRO A 187 -14.98 36.86 -41.00
C PRO A 187 -15.14 37.63 -39.68
N VAL A 188 -14.55 38.81 -39.64
CA VAL A 188 -14.71 39.83 -38.60
C VAL A 188 -16.12 40.42 -38.69
N GLY A 189 -16.98 40.09 -37.73
CA GLY A 189 -18.28 40.73 -37.52
C GLY A 189 -18.13 41.93 -36.58
N ALA A 190 -18.39 43.11 -37.12
CA ALA A 190 -18.46 44.39 -36.41
C ALA A 190 -19.85 44.62 -35.79
N GLY A 191 -19.87 45.21 -34.59
CA GLY A 191 -21.06 45.72 -33.90
C GLY A 191 -20.70 45.89 -32.42
N ALA A 192 -20.22 47.04 -31.92
CA ALA A 192 -20.86 48.36 -31.82
C ALA A 192 -22.25 48.27 -31.17
N THR A 193 -22.32 48.54 -29.86
CA THR A 193 -23.06 49.70 -29.29
C THR A 193 -22.73 49.83 -27.80
N ALA A 194 -22.48 51.07 -27.40
CA ALA A 194 -22.26 51.53 -26.05
C ALA A 194 -23.59 51.61 -25.27
N ASP A 195 -23.51 51.55 -23.93
CA ASP A 195 -24.39 52.36 -23.08
C ASP A 195 -23.80 52.52 -21.66
N PRO A 196 -23.66 53.76 -21.16
CA PRO A 196 -23.39 54.07 -19.76
C PRO A 196 -24.62 54.67 -19.05
N PHE A 197 -25.11 53.99 -18.01
CA PHE A 197 -26.02 54.54 -16.99
C PHE A 197 -25.45 54.06 -15.63
N SER A 198 -24.85 54.88 -14.77
CA SER A 198 -25.30 56.09 -14.05
C SER A 198 -26.39 55.83 -13.01
N THR A 199 -26.07 56.22 -11.76
CA THR A 199 -26.90 56.43 -10.55
C THR A 199 -27.44 55.17 -9.83
N LEU A 200 -27.39 55.02 -8.50
CA LEU A 200 -27.29 55.96 -7.36
C LEU A 200 -26.29 55.44 -6.29
#